data_AF-A0A6N2EGY2-F1
#
_entry.id   AF-A0A6N2EGY2-F1
#
_cell.length_a   1.000
_cell.length_b   1.000
_cell.length_c   1.000
_cell.angle_alpha   90.00
_cell.angle_beta   90.00
_cell.angle_gamma   90.00
#
_symmetry.space_group_name_H-M   'P 1'
#
loop_
_entity.id
_entity.type
_entity.pdbx_description
1 polymer ?
#
loop_
_entity_poly.entity_id
_entity_poly.type
_entity_poly.pdbx_seq_one_letter_code
_entity_poly.pdbx_strand_id
1 'polypeptide(L)'
;MAAFSLRLPHDLERRLGEEARHCGQPRSELIREALEQLLRRREQERLMAGLVAAAEVLGRDASARAESLDVAADFLPADSETLALAEGISATDRLVQPRPQEWWR
;
A
#
# COMPACT_ATOMS: atom_id res chain seq x y z
N MET A 1 -14.45 -30.76 2.26
CA MET A 1 -14.41 -29.94 1.03
C MET A 1 -15.85 -29.68 0.60
N ALA A 2 -16.22 -28.42 0.34
CA ALA A 2 -17.52 -28.07 -0.21
C ALA A 2 -17.44 -27.97 -1.74
N ALA A 3 -18.46 -28.47 -2.44
CA ALA A 3 -18.58 -28.33 -3.90
C ALA A 3 -19.65 -27.27 -4.19
N PHE A 4 -19.37 -26.37 -5.13
CA PHE A 4 -20.32 -25.39 -5.62
C PHE A 4 -20.35 -25.42 -7.15
N SER A 5 -21.52 -25.22 -7.74
CA SER A 5 -21.70 -25.09 -9.18
C SER A 5 -21.80 -23.61 -9.54
N LEU A 6 -20.96 -23.16 -10.46
CA LEU A 6 -20.93 -21.78 -10.94
C LEU A 6 -21.22 -21.78 -12.44
N ARG A 7 -22.13 -20.91 -12.89
CA ARG A 7 -22.32 -20.66 -14.32
C ARG A 7 -21.42 -19.51 -14.74
N LEU A 8 -20.59 -19.78 -15.74
CA LEU A 8 -19.68 -18.79 -16.32
C LEU A 8 -20.20 -18.38 -17.69
N PRO A 9 -20.04 -17.10 -18.09
CA PRO A 9 -20.21 -16.71 -19.48
C PRO A 9 -19.28 -17.53 -20.39
N HIS A 10 -19.74 -17.87 -21.59
CA HIS A 10 -19.01 -18.74 -22.53
C HIS A 10 -17.59 -18.24 -22.82
N ASP A 11 -17.40 -16.93 -22.95
CA ASP A 11 -16.07 -16.35 -23.18
C ASP A 11 -15.12 -16.57 -22.01
N LEU A 12 -15.62 -16.48 -20.78
CA LEU A 12 -14.82 -16.68 -19.58
C LEU A 12 -14.48 -18.16 -19.40
N GLU A 13 -15.41 -19.06 -19.71
CA GLU A 13 -15.16 -20.50 -19.72
C GLU A 13 -14.08 -20.88 -20.74
N ARG A 14 -14.14 -20.31 -21.96
CA ARG A 14 -13.11 -20.53 -22.99
C ARG A 14 -11.73 -20.07 -22.51
N ARG A 15 -11.63 -18.84 -22.00
CA ARG A 15 -10.37 -18.28 -21.48
C ARG A 15 -9.80 -19.09 -20.32
N LEU A 16 -10.64 -19.52 -19.38
CA LEU A 16 -10.21 -20.39 -18.28
C LEU A 16 -9.71 -21.75 -18.79
N GLY A 17 -10.34 -22.28 -19.83
CA GLY A 17 -9.90 -23.52 -20.48
C GLY A 17 -8.55 -23.38 -21.20
N GLU A 18 -8.29 -22.24 -21.82
CA GLU A 18 -6.99 -21.91 -22.44
C GLU A 18 -5.91 -21.77 -21.37
N GLU A 19 -6.18 -20.99 -20.33
CA GLU A 19 -5.24 -20.78 -19.22
C GLU A 19 -4.85 -22.10 -18.56
N ALA A 20 -5.84 -22.95 -18.24
CA ALA A 20 -5.61 -24.29 -17.67
C ALA A 20 -4.68 -25.16 -18.52
N ARG A 21 -4.74 -25.04 -19.86
CA ARG A 21 -3.82 -25.75 -20.76
C ARG A 21 -2.42 -25.16 -20.72
N HIS A 22 -2.29 -23.83 -20.62
CA HIS A 22 -1.00 -23.15 -20.60
C HIS A 22 -0.22 -23.41 -19.30
N CYS A 23 -0.89 -23.35 -18.15
CA CYS A 23 -0.25 -23.58 -16.85
C CYS A 23 -0.24 -25.06 -16.43
N GLY A 24 -0.94 -25.94 -17.16
CA GLY A 24 -1.04 -27.37 -16.83
C GLY A 24 -1.83 -27.67 -15.56
N GLN A 25 -2.59 -26.70 -15.04
CA GLN A 25 -3.40 -26.82 -13.83
C GLN A 25 -4.88 -27.09 -14.14
N PRO A 26 -5.60 -27.82 -13.28
CA PRO A 26 -7.02 -28.02 -13.43
C PRO A 26 -7.79 -26.70 -13.24
N ARG A 27 -8.87 -26.52 -14.02
CA ARG A 27 -9.74 -25.32 -13.95
C ARG A 27 -10.22 -25.01 -12.54
N SER A 28 -10.51 -26.03 -11.74
CA SER A 28 -10.97 -25.87 -10.35
C SER A 28 -9.92 -25.26 -9.43
N GLU A 29 -8.64 -25.50 -9.69
CA GLU A 29 -7.53 -24.92 -8.94
C GLU A 29 -7.32 -23.46 -9.32
N LEU A 30 -7.35 -23.14 -10.61
CA LEU A 30 -7.33 -21.75 -11.09
C LEU A 30 -8.49 -20.92 -10.55
N ILE A 31 -9.71 -21.49 -10.52
CA ILE A 31 -10.88 -20.81 -9.93
C ILE A 31 -10.64 -20.56 -8.44
N ARG A 32 -10.10 -21.55 -7.71
CA ARG A 32 -9.82 -21.40 -6.28
C ARG A 32 -8.81 -20.30 -6.03
N GLU A 33 -7.70 -20.30 -6.76
CA GLU A 33 -6.66 -19.29 -6.64
C GLU A 33 -7.20 -17.89 -6.94
N ALA A 34 -7.94 -17.75 -8.05
CA ALA A 34 -8.56 -16.47 -8.42
C ALA A 34 -9.54 -15.98 -7.34
N LEU A 35 -10.33 -16.86 -6.74
CA LEU A 35 -11.23 -16.52 -5.64
C LEU A 35 -10.47 -16.10 -4.38
N GLU A 36 -9.42 -16.81 -4.00
CA GLU A 36 -8.59 -16.46 -2.85
C GLU A 36 -7.92 -15.09 -3.02
N GLN A 37 -7.38 -14.81 -4.21
CA GLN A 37 -6.79 -13.51 -4.52
C GLN A 37 -7.85 -12.40 -4.50
N LEU A 38 -9.03 -12.64 -5.08
CA LEU A 38 -10.12 -11.68 -5.07
C LEU A 38 -10.59 -11.36 -3.65
N LEU A 39 -10.75 -12.38 -2.80
CA LEU A 39 -11.19 -12.20 -1.43
C LEU A 39 -10.16 -11.43 -0.61
N ARG A 40 -8.88 -11.80 -0.69
CA ARG A 40 -7.79 -11.07 -0.04
C ARG A 40 -7.73 -9.61 -0.47
N ARG A 41 -7.82 -9.36 -1.78
CA ARG A 41 -7.86 -8.00 -2.32
C ARG A 41 -9.04 -7.20 -1.76
N ARG A 42 -10.25 -7.76 -1.74
CA ARG A 42 -11.43 -7.07 -1.21
C ARG A 42 -11.41 -6.86 0.30
N GLU A 43 -10.75 -7.73 1.03
CA GLU A 43 -10.51 -7.55 2.46
C GLU A 43 -9.55 -6.38 2.69
N GLN A 44 -8.43 -6.36 1.97
CA GLN A 44 -7.46 -5.28 2.03
C GLN A 44 -8.08 -3.93 1.62
N GLU A 45 -8.86 -3.89 0.54
CA GLU A 45 -9.56 -2.68 0.09
C GLU A 45 -10.51 -2.14 1.18
N ARG A 46 -11.25 -3.03 1.86
CA ARG A 46 -12.15 -2.63 2.96
C ARG A 46 -11.38 -2.15 4.19
N LEU A 47 -10.29 -2.82 4.53
CA LEU A 47 -9.41 -2.40 5.63
C LEU A 47 -8.83 -1.01 5.36
N MET A 48 -8.27 -0.80 4.16
CA MET A 48 -7.69 0.48 3.77
C MET A 48 -8.74 1.60 3.72
N ALA A 49 -9.94 1.31 3.22
CA ALA A 49 -11.03 2.28 3.25
C ALA A 49 -11.40 2.68 4.70
N GLY A 50 -11.42 1.73 5.62
CA GLY A 50 -11.63 2.01 7.04
C GLY A 50 -10.51 2.86 7.66
N LEU A 51 -9.25 2.56 7.33
CA LEU A 51 -8.10 3.34 7.79
C LEU A 51 -8.13 4.78 7.26
N VAL A 52 -8.43 4.97 5.97
CA VAL A 52 -8.55 6.31 5.38
C VAL A 52 -9.67 7.09 6.06
N ALA A 53 -10.84 6.48 6.27
CA ALA A 53 -11.95 7.13 6.95
C ALA A 53 -11.57 7.55 8.39
N ALA A 54 -10.88 6.68 9.14
CA ALA A 54 -10.42 7.00 10.49
C ALA A 54 -9.37 8.13 10.49
N ALA A 55 -8.40 8.08 9.58
CA ALA A 55 -7.38 9.12 9.43
C ALA A 55 -8.00 10.48 9.05
N GLU A 56 -9.02 10.49 8.19
CA GLU A 56 -9.74 11.72 7.86
C GLU A 56 -10.48 12.31 9.05
N VAL A 57 -11.09 11.47 9.90
CA VAL A 57 -11.75 11.92 11.13
C VAL A 57 -10.73 12.57 12.07
N LEU A 58 -9.61 11.89 12.32
CA LEU A 58 -8.54 12.41 13.16
C LEU A 58 -7.93 13.70 12.58
N GLY A 59 -7.73 13.76 11.26
CA GLY A 59 -7.17 14.93 10.59
C GLY A 59 -8.09 16.16 10.61
N ARG A 60 -9.41 15.96 10.72
CA ARG A 60 -10.41 17.05 10.87
C ARG A 60 -10.57 17.50 12.32
N ASP A 61 -10.20 16.67 13.29
CA ASP A 61 -10.18 17.05 14.71
C ASP A 61 -8.97 17.93 15.00
N ALA A 62 -9.23 19.20 15.33
CA ALA A 62 -8.19 20.17 15.60
C ALA A 62 -7.32 19.82 16.82
N SER A 63 -7.90 19.18 17.85
CA SER A 63 -7.16 18.79 19.05
C SER A 63 -6.24 17.61 18.74
N ALA A 64 -6.77 16.56 18.11
CA ALA A 64 -5.98 15.39 17.74
C ALA A 64 -4.86 15.75 16.74
N ARG A 65 -5.15 16.67 15.81
CA ARG A 65 -4.15 17.20 14.88
C ARG A 65 -3.04 17.98 15.60
N ALA A 66 -3.39 18.83 16.56
CA ALA A 66 -2.40 19.59 17.33
C ALA A 66 -1.47 18.68 18.13
N GLU A 67 -2.04 17.69 18.83
CA GLU A 67 -1.28 16.66 19.56
C GLU A 67 -0.36 15.87 18.62
N SER A 68 -0.86 15.47 17.44
CA SER A 68 -0.05 14.75 16.45
C SER A 68 1.14 15.59 15.94
N LEU A 69 0.96 16.90 15.77
CA LEU A 69 2.02 17.81 15.35
C LEU A 69 3.06 18.02 16.45
N ASP A 70 2.63 18.08 17.70
CA ASP A 70 3.53 18.21 18.86
C ASP A 70 4.45 16.98 18.97
N VAL A 71 3.86 15.78 18.90
CA VAL A 71 4.62 14.53 18.83
C VAL A 71 5.57 14.53 17.62
N ALA A 72 5.11 14.94 16.44
CA ALA A 72 5.99 15.00 15.27
C ALA A 72 7.17 15.98 15.47
N ALA A 73 6.95 17.10 16.15
CA ALA A 73 7.99 18.08 16.45
C ALA A 73 9.04 17.51 17.43
N ASP A 74 8.61 16.75 18.44
CA ASP A 74 9.50 16.11 19.41
C ASP A 74 10.46 15.10 18.76
N PHE A 75 9.97 14.37 17.75
CA PHE A 75 10.75 13.33 17.06
C PHE A 75 11.59 13.84 15.88
N LEU A 76 11.28 15.03 15.35
CA LEU A 76 11.97 15.61 14.20
C LEU A 76 13.51 15.68 14.33
N PRO A 77 14.11 16.03 15.50
CA PRO A 77 15.56 16.05 15.65
C PRO A 77 16.18 14.65 15.51
N ALA A 78 15.56 13.63 16.11
CA ALA A 78 16.04 12.25 16.08
C ALA A 78 15.94 11.66 14.67
N ASP A 79 14.85 11.94 13.95
CA ASP A 79 14.69 11.54 12.55
C ASP A 79 15.74 12.19 11.65
N SER A 80 16.00 13.49 11.86
CA SER A 80 17.00 14.25 11.10
C SER A 80 18.44 13.79 11.36
N GLU A 81 18.76 13.40 12.60
CA GLU A 81 20.05 12.81 12.95
C GLU A 81 20.22 11.44 12.31
N THR A 82 19.20 10.59 12.40
CA THR A 82 19.19 9.26 11.79
C THR A 82 19.36 9.34 10.27
N LEU A 83 18.67 10.28 9.62
CA LEU A 83 18.81 10.52 8.18
C LEU A 83 20.23 10.95 7.81
N ALA A 84 20.82 11.90 8.55
CA ALA A 84 22.19 12.36 8.26
C ALA A 84 23.23 11.24 8.43
N LEU A 85 23.06 10.36 9.42
CA LEU A 85 23.89 9.16 9.58
C LEU A 85 23.74 8.20 8.40
N ALA A 86 22.51 7.96 7.94
CA ALA A 86 22.25 7.07 6.80
C ALA A 86 22.79 7.62 5.48
N GLU A 87 22.72 8.94 5.29
CA GLU A 87 23.23 9.63 4.09
C GLU A 87 24.75 9.87 4.14
N GLY A 88 25.41 9.54 5.26
CA GLY A 88 26.84 9.79 5.46
C GLY A 88 27.19 11.28 5.54
N ILE A 89 26.20 12.14 5.76
CA ILE A 89 26.37 13.59 5.88
C ILE A 89 26.96 13.89 7.25
N SER A 90 28.24 14.23 7.27
CA SER A 90 28.89 14.72 8.48
C SER A 90 28.35 16.11 8.85
N ALA A 91 28.34 16.48 10.13
CA ALA A 91 27.84 17.79 10.59
C ALA A 91 28.51 18.99 9.87
N THR A 92 29.69 18.78 9.28
CA THR A 92 30.44 19.73 8.46
C THR A 92 29.81 20.01 7.09
N ASP A 93 29.08 19.07 6.49
CA ASP A 93 28.39 19.23 5.20
C ASP A 93 27.10 20.05 5.33
N ARG A 94 26.43 20.03 6.50
CA ARG A 94 25.21 20.83 6.75
C ARG A 94 25.43 22.33 6.64
N LEU A 95 26.66 22.81 6.88
CA LEU A 95 27.02 24.23 6.76
C LEU A 95 27.26 24.68 5.31
N VAL A 96 27.32 23.74 4.36
CA VAL A 96 27.56 23.98 2.93
C VAL A 96 26.38 23.44 2.11
N GLN A 97 25.13 23.71 2.51
CA GLN A 97 24.03 23.55 1.55
C GLN A 97 24.02 24.78 0.62
N PRO A 98 24.41 24.65 -0.67
CA PRO A 98 24.12 25.70 -1.63
C PRO A 98 22.60 25.85 -1.74
N ARG A 99 22.12 27.08 -1.97
CA ARG A 99 20.69 27.34 -2.18
C ARG A 99 20.11 26.30 -3.16
N PRO A 100 18.91 25.75 -2.89
CA PRO A 100 18.29 24.79 -3.80
C PRO A 100 18.13 25.48 -5.16
N GLN A 101 18.86 24.99 -6.17
CA GLN A 101 18.62 25.40 -7.53
C GLN A 101 17.24 24.88 -7.94
N GLU A 102 16.39 25.76 -8.46
CA GLU A 102 15.08 25.41 -9.00
C GLU A 102 15.29 24.46 -10.18
N TRP A 103 15.11 23.17 -9.92
CA TRP A 103 15.29 22.09 -10.90
C TRP A 103 14.05 21.89 -11.78
N TRP A 104 13.01 22.71 -11.60
CA TRP A 104 11.82 22.73 -12.44
C TRP A 104 11.84 23.95 -13.39
N ARG A 105 12.56 23.82 -14.50
CA ARG A 105 12.24 24.49 -15.76
C ARG A 105 12.28 23.49 -16.90
#